data_AF-A0A8J7BKW2-F1
#
_entry.id   AF-A0A8J7BKW2-F1
#
_cell.length_a   1.000
_cell.length_b   1.000
_cell.length_c   1.000
_cell.angle_alpha   90.00
_cell.angle_beta   90.00
_cell.angle_gamma   90.00
#
_symmetry.space_group_name_H-M   'P 1'
#
loop_
_entity.id
_entity.type
_entity.pdbx_description
1 polymer ?
#
loop_
_entity_poly.entity_id
_entity_poly.type
_entity_poly.pdbx_seq_one_letter_code
_entity_poly.pdbx_strand_id
1 'polypeptide(L)'
;MQRQSRPVSASRRFVSAVAGTAAIALSLCGSPAFAGDPFRTANQHAIGKNTEAAFKAIFERGDYQAARKYLSQAESSEPLSYAMKASLAYLDKDWNALRTNATKTRETAEQLRKTDPLRGNLYVAVGEFMEGAYIVSREGTVRGTPQALNKLQRVFQSLNAAEKLSPQDPELNLVKGFMDLMLAVNLPFANPADAVERLNKYAQPRYLAYRGIAIGYRDLNQPTKALEFVDQALKVTPNNPDLYYLKAQVLVKQGKNQESLEFFRKALDKTAQLPRQLRNQIAYERCRTEFRIDQKERNCSTELKK
;
A
#
# COMPACT_ATOMS: atom_id res chain seq x y z
N MET A 1 -19.64 4.95 -84.48
CA MET A 1 -18.78 5.58 -85.51
C MET A 1 -17.64 6.29 -84.81
N GLN A 2 -16.41 6.00 -85.25
CA GLN A 2 -15.15 6.58 -84.80
C GLN A 2 -14.95 8.01 -85.34
N ARG A 3 -13.91 8.66 -84.78
CA ARG A 3 -13.04 9.76 -85.27
C ARG A 3 -13.36 11.14 -84.69
N GLN A 4 -12.56 11.61 -83.72
CA GLN A 4 -11.20 12.22 -83.83
C GLN A 4 -11.30 13.66 -84.36
N SER A 5 -11.01 14.71 -83.59
CA SER A 5 -9.71 15.22 -83.10
C SER A 5 -9.52 16.62 -83.74
N ARG A 6 -9.00 17.70 -83.12
CA ARG A 6 -7.67 17.96 -82.51
C ARG A 6 -7.55 19.53 -82.36
N PRO A 7 -6.39 20.16 -82.02
CA PRO A 7 -5.79 20.43 -80.70
C PRO A 7 -5.54 21.96 -80.52
N VAL A 8 -4.56 22.35 -79.66
CA VAL A 8 -3.71 23.59 -79.61
C VAL A 8 -3.61 24.05 -78.14
N SER A 9 -2.48 24.36 -77.49
CA SER A 9 -1.02 24.26 -77.69
C SER A 9 -0.39 24.52 -76.31
N ALA A 10 0.39 23.60 -75.73
CA ALA A 10 1.86 23.64 -75.65
C ALA A 10 2.52 25.02 -75.38
N SER A 11 3.04 25.22 -74.17
CA SER A 11 4.34 25.83 -73.80
C SER A 11 4.33 26.22 -72.30
N ARG A 12 5.36 26.07 -71.46
CA ARG A 12 6.78 25.75 -71.62
C ARG A 12 7.30 25.15 -70.29
N ARG A 13 8.15 24.14 -70.46
CA ARG A 13 9.19 23.57 -69.59
C ARG A 13 9.62 24.42 -68.37
N PHE A 14 9.89 23.76 -67.24
CA PHE A 14 11.23 23.76 -66.63
C PHE A 14 11.46 22.50 -65.76
N VAL A 15 12.72 22.10 -65.70
CA VAL A 15 13.27 20.82 -65.24
C VAL A 15 13.65 20.91 -63.76
N SER A 16 13.67 19.74 -63.08
CA SER A 16 14.68 19.30 -62.09
C SER A 16 14.18 19.10 -60.65
N ALA A 17 14.35 17.84 -60.23
CA ALA A 17 14.56 17.27 -58.90
C ALA A 17 14.59 18.18 -57.67
N VAL A 18 13.80 17.84 -56.65
CA VAL A 18 14.21 17.94 -55.23
C VAL A 18 13.65 16.74 -54.47
N ALA A 19 14.53 16.14 -53.68
CA ALA A 19 14.28 15.08 -52.71
C ALA A 19 13.14 15.40 -51.74
N GLY A 20 12.47 14.37 -51.24
CA GLY A 20 11.48 14.54 -50.19
C GLY A 20 10.82 13.24 -49.79
N THR A 21 11.58 12.37 -49.12
CA THR A 21 10.99 11.37 -48.22
C THR A 21 10.11 12.09 -47.20
N ALA A 22 8.80 12.09 -47.43
CA ALA A 22 7.81 12.35 -46.38
C ALA A 22 7.20 10.99 -45.99
N ALA A 23 8.03 10.09 -45.47
CA ALA A 23 7.54 9.11 -44.52
C ALA A 23 7.10 9.93 -43.31
N ILE A 24 5.79 10.10 -43.14
CA ILE A 24 5.22 10.63 -41.92
C ILE A 24 5.52 9.59 -40.84
N ALA A 25 6.68 9.74 -40.21
CA ALA A 25 6.94 9.16 -38.91
C ALA A 25 5.97 9.83 -37.94
N LEU A 26 4.86 9.16 -37.66
CA LEU A 26 4.02 9.41 -36.49
C LEU A 26 4.84 9.05 -35.25
N SER A 27 5.81 9.90 -34.95
CA SER A 27 6.44 9.99 -33.65
C SER A 27 5.55 10.86 -32.77
N LEU A 28 5.35 10.40 -31.53
CA LEU A 28 4.91 11.19 -30.37
C LEU A 28 3.39 11.32 -30.13
N CYS A 29 2.74 10.19 -29.89
CA CYS A 29 1.96 10.08 -28.66
C CYS A 29 2.57 8.93 -27.84
N GLY A 30 3.76 9.19 -27.28
CA GLY A 30 4.07 8.51 -26.02
C GLY A 30 2.97 8.95 -25.08
N SER A 31 2.00 8.07 -24.81
CA SER A 31 1.19 8.20 -23.60
C SER A 31 2.19 8.56 -22.50
N PRO A 32 1.98 9.62 -21.69
CA PRO A 32 2.76 9.77 -20.49
C PRO A 32 2.81 8.39 -19.87
N ALA A 33 4.00 7.87 -19.56
CA ALA A 33 4.10 6.66 -18.77
C ALA A 33 3.51 7.03 -17.41
N PHE A 34 2.17 7.07 -17.34
CA PHE A 34 1.41 7.24 -16.14
C PHE A 34 1.85 6.08 -15.29
N ALA A 35 2.42 6.42 -14.15
CA ALA A 35 2.69 5.45 -13.12
C ALA A 35 1.39 4.65 -12.89
N GLY A 36 1.50 3.33 -12.85
CA GLY A 36 0.33 2.47 -12.78
C GLY A 36 -0.37 2.60 -11.44
N ASP A 37 -1.69 2.79 -11.46
CA ASP A 37 -2.55 2.56 -10.29
C ASP A 37 -2.34 1.11 -9.82
N PRO A 38 -1.81 0.87 -8.60
CA PRO A 38 -1.51 -0.49 -8.15
C PRO A 38 -2.78 -1.27 -7.76
N PHE A 39 -3.94 -0.60 -7.73
CA PHE A 39 -5.20 -1.16 -7.30
C PHE A 39 -6.10 -1.52 -8.49
N ARG A 40 -5.97 -0.85 -9.64
CA ARG A 40 -6.91 -0.98 -10.76
C ARG A 40 -6.23 -1.35 -12.07
N THR A 41 -6.89 -2.22 -12.83
CA THR A 41 -6.53 -2.54 -14.23
C THR A 41 -7.34 -1.73 -15.24
N ALA A 42 -8.49 -1.18 -14.83
CA ALA A 42 -9.35 -0.31 -15.64
C ALA A 42 -9.79 0.90 -14.79
N ASN A 43 -10.03 2.05 -15.43
CA ASN A 43 -10.35 3.33 -14.74
C ASN A 43 -9.28 3.69 -13.69
N GLN A 44 -8.02 3.64 -14.10
CA GLN A 44 -6.87 3.89 -13.21
C GLN A 44 -6.86 5.34 -12.73
N HIS A 45 -6.57 5.53 -11.45
CA HIS A 45 -6.26 6.86 -10.92
C HIS A 45 -4.79 7.18 -11.15
N ALA A 46 -4.53 8.37 -11.68
CA ALA A 46 -3.16 8.84 -11.84
C ALA A 46 -2.50 8.99 -10.46
N ILE A 47 -1.34 8.38 -10.30
CA ILE A 47 -0.43 8.59 -9.18
C ILE A 47 0.96 8.98 -9.70
N GLY A 48 1.78 9.61 -8.87
CA GLY A 48 3.15 9.95 -9.27
C GLY A 48 4.03 8.71 -9.40
N LYS A 49 4.97 8.69 -10.34
CA LYS A 49 5.94 7.59 -10.55
C LYS A 49 6.69 7.19 -9.28
N ASN A 50 7.05 8.18 -8.48
CA ASN A 50 7.73 7.98 -7.20
C ASN A 50 6.77 7.48 -6.11
N THR A 51 5.49 7.87 -6.15
CA THR A 51 4.46 7.28 -5.29
C THR A 51 4.27 5.80 -5.62
N GLU A 52 4.13 5.44 -6.89
CA GLU A 52 3.99 4.04 -7.31
C GLU A 52 5.23 3.22 -6.90
N ALA A 53 6.43 3.74 -7.19
CA ALA A 53 7.68 3.07 -6.84
C ALA A 53 7.82 2.87 -5.32
N ALA A 54 7.40 3.86 -4.53
CA ALA A 54 7.34 3.75 -3.07
C ALA A 54 6.32 2.69 -2.63
N PHE A 55 5.12 2.68 -3.21
CA PHE A 55 4.10 1.68 -2.90
C PHE A 55 4.61 0.26 -3.15
N LYS A 56 5.17 0.00 -4.33
CA LYS A 56 5.78 -1.31 -4.65
C LYS A 56 6.95 -1.63 -3.73
N ALA A 57 7.79 -0.64 -3.40
CA ALA A 57 8.89 -0.85 -2.46
C ALA A 57 8.38 -1.32 -1.09
N ILE A 58 7.40 -0.64 -0.49
CA ILE A 58 6.85 -1.03 0.82
C ILE A 58 6.11 -2.37 0.73
N PHE A 59 5.09 -2.44 -0.14
CA PHE A 59 4.09 -3.50 -0.01
C PHE A 59 4.44 -4.77 -0.79
N GLU A 60 5.08 -4.64 -1.95
CA GLU A 60 5.46 -5.78 -2.79
C GLU A 60 6.81 -6.35 -2.32
N ARG A 61 7.81 -5.48 -2.14
CA ARG A 61 9.19 -5.88 -1.85
C ARG A 61 9.55 -5.89 -0.36
N GLY A 62 8.83 -5.17 0.49
CA GLY A 62 9.22 -4.97 1.90
C GLY A 62 10.51 -4.15 2.06
N ASP A 63 10.82 -3.29 1.09
CA ASP A 63 11.98 -2.42 1.04
C ASP A 63 11.64 -0.99 1.46
N TYR A 64 11.68 -0.77 2.77
CA TYR A 64 11.35 0.50 3.40
C TYR A 64 12.43 1.58 3.12
N GLN A 65 13.68 1.18 2.91
CA GLN A 65 14.76 2.13 2.60
C GLN A 65 14.62 2.69 1.18
N ALA A 66 14.32 1.84 0.20
CA ALA A 66 14.01 2.29 -1.16
C ALA A 66 12.74 3.15 -1.15
N ALA A 67 11.70 2.75 -0.42
CA ALA A 67 10.47 3.53 -0.31
C ALA A 67 10.70 4.97 0.18
N ARG A 68 11.55 5.17 1.19
CA ARG A 68 11.91 6.50 1.69
C ARG A 68 12.56 7.37 0.62
N LYS A 69 13.46 6.79 -0.19
CA LYS A 69 14.11 7.50 -1.30
C LYS A 69 13.12 7.92 -2.37
N TYR A 70 12.16 7.06 -2.70
CA TYR A 70 11.12 7.42 -3.66
C TYR A 70 10.19 8.49 -3.08
N LEU A 71 9.77 8.37 -1.82
CA LEU A 71 8.87 9.33 -1.18
C LEU A 71 9.49 10.72 -1.00
N SER A 72 10.81 10.84 -0.81
CA SER A 72 11.47 12.16 -0.75
C SER A 72 11.46 12.88 -2.12
N GLN A 73 11.29 12.13 -3.20
CA GLN A 73 11.19 12.64 -4.57
C GLN A 73 9.74 12.66 -5.10
N ALA A 74 8.78 12.18 -4.33
CA ALA A 74 7.38 12.13 -4.73
C ALA A 74 6.76 13.53 -4.69
N GLU A 75 6.00 13.86 -5.73
CA GLU A 75 5.28 15.12 -5.84
C GLU A 75 4.26 15.28 -4.70
N SER A 76 4.09 16.52 -4.26
CA SER A 76 3.34 16.90 -3.07
C SER A 76 1.83 17.04 -3.28
N SER A 77 1.27 16.50 -4.37
CA SER A 77 -0.08 16.82 -4.86
C SER A 77 -1.13 15.73 -4.63
N GLU A 78 -0.76 14.53 -4.16
CA GLU A 78 -1.68 13.42 -4.00
C GLU A 78 -1.58 12.75 -2.62
N PRO A 79 -2.70 12.27 -2.05
CA PRO A 79 -2.76 11.90 -0.64
C PRO A 79 -2.06 10.58 -0.29
N LEU A 80 -1.85 9.64 -1.22
CA LEU A 80 -1.25 8.33 -0.95
C LEU A 80 0.23 8.47 -0.53
N SER A 81 1.00 9.35 -1.17
CA SER A 81 2.39 9.61 -0.77
C SER A 81 2.49 10.13 0.67
N TYR A 82 1.58 11.02 1.08
CA TYR A 82 1.52 11.49 2.46
C TYR A 82 1.08 10.39 3.42
N ALA A 83 0.11 9.56 3.05
CA ALA A 83 -0.32 8.44 3.86
C ALA A 83 0.84 7.44 4.09
N MET A 84 1.63 7.15 3.05
CA MET A 84 2.84 6.31 3.17
C MET A 84 3.94 6.99 4.01
N LYS A 85 4.15 8.30 3.87
CA LYS A 85 5.09 9.04 4.75
C LYS A 85 4.64 8.99 6.21
N ALA A 86 3.34 9.13 6.47
CA ALA A 86 2.76 9.04 7.80
C ALA A 86 2.92 7.63 8.39
N SER A 87 2.74 6.57 7.60
CA SER A 87 2.88 5.19 8.09
C SER A 87 4.34 4.85 8.42
N LEU A 88 5.30 5.33 7.62
CA LEU A 88 6.73 5.25 7.93
C LEU A 88 7.08 6.01 9.21
N ALA A 89 6.54 7.22 9.39
CA ALA A 89 6.76 8.01 10.59
C ALA A 89 6.20 7.32 11.85
N TYR A 90 5.05 6.64 11.74
CA TYR A 90 4.52 5.82 12.82
C TYR A 90 5.47 4.69 13.21
N LEU A 91 6.02 3.96 12.22
CA LEU A 91 7.01 2.89 12.46
C LEU A 91 8.29 3.42 13.13
N ASP A 92 8.70 4.63 12.77
CA ASP A 92 9.88 5.28 13.35
C ASP A 92 9.63 5.86 14.74
N LYS A 93 8.36 5.92 15.18
CA LYS A 93 7.90 6.70 16.34
C LYS A 93 8.20 8.20 16.22
N ASP A 94 8.27 8.71 15.00
CA ASP A 94 8.33 10.14 14.73
C ASP A 94 6.91 10.73 14.73
N TRP A 95 6.44 11.08 15.92
CA TRP A 95 5.09 11.58 16.12
C TRP A 95 4.83 12.93 15.43
N ASN A 96 5.87 13.76 15.27
CA ASN A 96 5.73 15.04 14.59
C ASN A 96 5.53 14.81 13.09
N ALA A 97 6.36 13.98 12.47
CA ALA A 97 6.20 13.63 11.06
C ALA A 97 4.90 12.86 10.82
N LEU A 98 4.47 11.99 11.75
CA LEU A 98 3.17 11.32 11.67
C LEU A 98 2.04 12.34 11.59
N ARG A 99 1.96 13.28 12.56
CA ARG A 99 0.92 14.31 12.59
C ARG A 99 0.93 15.13 11.30
N THR A 100 2.09 15.65 10.92
CA THR A 100 2.21 16.49 9.72
C THR A 100 1.76 15.77 8.45
N ASN A 101 2.18 14.53 8.25
CA ASN A 101 1.81 13.79 7.04
C ASN A 101 0.35 13.28 7.10
N ALA A 102 -0.18 12.94 8.27
CA ALA A 102 -1.60 12.59 8.43
C ALA A 102 -2.52 13.78 8.08
N THR A 103 -2.19 14.97 8.58
CA THR A 103 -2.94 16.19 8.24
C THR A 103 -2.83 16.52 6.75
N LYS A 104 -1.63 16.43 6.15
CA LYS A 104 -1.47 16.61 4.70
C LYS A 104 -2.26 15.58 3.88
N THR A 105 -2.33 14.34 4.35
CA THR A 105 -3.17 13.30 3.73
C THR A 105 -4.63 13.75 3.70
N ARG A 106 -5.17 14.16 4.85
CA ARG A 106 -6.56 14.62 4.98
C ARG A 106 -6.84 15.86 4.11
N GLU A 107 -6.05 16.91 4.25
CA GLU A 107 -6.28 18.20 3.55
C GLU A 107 -6.14 18.06 2.03
N THR A 108 -5.15 17.29 1.56
CA THR A 108 -5.01 17.00 0.12
C THR A 108 -6.22 16.21 -0.39
N ALA A 109 -6.71 15.26 0.40
CA ALA A 109 -7.89 14.47 0.06
C ALA A 109 -9.20 15.28 0.06
N GLU A 110 -9.33 16.27 0.96
CA GLU A 110 -10.47 17.20 0.97
C GLU A 110 -10.54 18.02 -0.33
N GLN A 111 -9.39 18.43 -0.88
CA GLN A 111 -9.33 19.10 -2.18
C GLN A 111 -9.61 18.12 -3.33
N LEU A 112 -9.02 16.93 -3.29
CA LEU A 112 -9.22 15.88 -4.29
C LEU A 112 -10.70 15.50 -4.41
N ARG A 113 -11.47 15.54 -3.32
CA ARG A 113 -12.89 15.20 -3.31
C ARG A 113 -13.75 16.01 -4.30
N LYS A 114 -13.28 17.19 -4.74
CA LYS A 114 -13.96 18.02 -5.75
C LYS A 114 -13.94 17.41 -7.14
N THR A 115 -12.89 16.66 -7.48
CA THR A 115 -12.68 16.06 -8.81
C THR A 115 -12.74 14.54 -8.79
N ASP A 116 -12.43 13.93 -7.65
CA ASP A 116 -12.50 12.49 -7.40
C ASP A 116 -13.12 12.26 -6.00
N PRO A 117 -14.45 12.24 -5.90
CA PRO A 117 -15.14 12.11 -4.62
C PRO A 117 -14.94 10.74 -3.97
N LEU A 118 -14.70 9.69 -4.75
CA LEU A 118 -14.41 8.35 -4.22
C LEU A 118 -13.09 8.36 -3.47
N ARG A 119 -12.01 8.74 -4.15
CA ARG A 119 -10.66 8.73 -3.59
C ARG A 119 -10.47 9.84 -2.55
N GLY A 120 -11.11 10.99 -2.75
CA GLY A 120 -11.13 12.07 -1.77
C GLY A 120 -11.73 11.63 -0.43
N ASN A 121 -12.91 11.02 -0.42
CA ASN A 121 -13.51 10.51 0.82
C ASN A 121 -12.67 9.39 1.47
N LEU A 122 -12.11 8.48 0.65
CA LEU A 122 -11.21 7.43 1.14
C LEU A 122 -10.00 8.00 1.90
N TYR A 123 -9.28 8.95 1.33
CA TYR A 123 -8.08 9.48 1.98
C TYR A 123 -8.36 10.51 3.08
N VAL A 124 -9.54 11.13 3.10
CA VAL A 124 -10.01 11.86 4.30
C VAL A 124 -10.10 10.88 5.47
N ALA A 125 -10.74 9.72 5.27
CA ALA A 125 -10.79 8.67 6.29
C ALA A 125 -9.39 8.20 6.72
N VAL A 126 -8.48 7.94 5.77
CA VAL A 126 -7.09 7.55 6.10
C VAL A 126 -6.39 8.60 6.95
N GLY A 127 -6.47 9.88 6.56
CA GLY A 127 -5.87 10.98 7.31
C GLY A 127 -6.44 11.09 8.73
N GLU A 128 -7.76 11.09 8.89
CA GLU A 128 -8.41 11.17 10.20
C GLU A 128 -8.09 9.97 11.10
N PHE A 129 -8.01 8.76 10.53
CA PHE A 129 -7.61 7.56 11.25
C PHE A 129 -6.19 7.69 11.84
N MET A 130 -5.25 8.19 11.04
CA MET A 130 -3.86 8.41 11.48
C MET A 130 -3.72 9.56 12.49
N GLU A 131 -4.52 10.62 12.36
CA GLU A 131 -4.60 11.68 13.36
C GLU A 131 -5.15 11.15 14.69
N GLY A 132 -6.14 10.26 14.66
CA GLY A 132 -6.65 9.56 15.85
C GLY A 132 -5.56 8.73 16.52
N ALA A 133 -4.79 7.97 15.74
CA ALA A 133 -3.66 7.18 16.24
C ALA A 133 -2.58 8.07 16.89
N TYR A 134 -2.27 9.22 16.30
CA TYR A 134 -1.36 10.22 16.89
C TYR A 134 -1.89 10.71 18.25
N ILE A 135 -3.17 11.07 18.34
CA ILE A 135 -3.79 11.59 19.57
C ILE A 135 -3.67 10.56 20.71
N VAL A 136 -4.07 9.31 20.47
CA VAL A 136 -3.98 8.26 21.50
C VAL A 136 -2.54 8.02 21.93
N SER A 137 -1.61 8.04 20.97
CA SER A 137 -0.18 7.79 21.23
C SER A 137 0.50 8.92 22.02
N ARG A 138 0.00 10.16 21.95
CA ARG A 138 0.63 11.34 22.56
C ARG A 138 -0.07 11.86 23.80
N GLU A 139 -1.40 11.86 23.79
CA GLU A 139 -2.21 12.42 24.88
C GLU A 139 -2.61 11.35 25.91
N GLY A 140 -2.32 10.09 25.61
CA GLY A 140 -2.67 8.94 26.43
C GLY A 140 -4.16 8.63 26.41
N THR A 141 -4.54 7.51 27.01
CA THR A 141 -5.89 6.97 26.92
C THR A 141 -6.96 7.89 27.52
N VAL A 142 -6.67 8.56 28.65
CA VAL A 142 -7.69 9.34 29.36
C VAL A 142 -8.12 10.60 28.60
N ARG A 143 -7.16 11.34 28.02
CA ARG A 143 -7.46 12.59 27.31
C ARG A 143 -7.68 12.38 25.80
N GLY A 144 -6.96 11.43 25.22
CA GLY A 144 -6.98 11.19 23.78
C GLY A 144 -8.16 10.35 23.28
N THR A 145 -8.67 9.40 24.09
CA THR A 145 -9.69 8.45 23.62
C THR A 145 -10.98 9.11 23.13
N PRO A 146 -11.59 10.09 23.85
CA PRO A 146 -12.82 10.73 23.37
C PRO A 146 -12.64 11.42 22.01
N GLN A 147 -11.49 12.08 21.82
CA GLN A 147 -11.15 12.77 20.57
C GLN A 147 -10.90 11.77 19.44
N ALA A 148 -10.22 10.66 19.73
CA ALA A 148 -9.97 9.59 18.79
C ALA A 148 -11.26 8.89 18.36
N LEU A 149 -12.22 8.68 19.28
CA LEU A 149 -13.53 8.14 18.96
C LEU A 149 -14.34 9.10 18.06
N ASN A 150 -14.28 10.41 18.31
CA ASN A 150 -14.92 11.39 17.42
C ASN A 150 -14.33 11.34 16.01
N LYS A 151 -13.00 11.23 15.88
CA LYS A 151 -12.36 11.03 14.57
C LYS A 151 -12.78 9.71 13.94
N LEU A 152 -12.83 8.63 14.71
CA LEU A 152 -13.24 7.32 14.20
C LEU A 152 -14.67 7.33 13.63
N GLN A 153 -15.59 8.10 14.23
CA GLN A 153 -16.94 8.30 13.67
C GLN A 153 -16.88 8.95 12.29
N ARG A 154 -16.04 9.97 12.09
CA ARG A 154 -15.86 10.65 10.80
C ARG A 154 -15.14 9.78 9.77
N VAL A 155 -14.22 8.92 10.21
CA VAL A 155 -13.61 7.87 9.38
C VAL A 155 -14.71 6.99 8.78
N PHE A 156 -15.62 6.46 9.61
CA PHE A 156 -16.72 5.65 9.12
C PHE A 156 -17.67 6.43 8.19
N GLN A 157 -17.98 7.69 8.50
CA GLN A 157 -18.79 8.53 7.61
C GLN A 157 -18.16 8.68 6.22
N SER A 158 -16.86 8.96 6.17
CA SER A 158 -16.12 9.15 4.93
C SER A 158 -15.97 7.85 4.14
N LEU A 159 -15.67 6.72 4.79
CA LEU A 159 -15.63 5.41 4.14
C LEU A 159 -17.00 5.00 3.58
N ASN A 160 -18.09 5.26 4.31
CA ASN A 160 -19.44 4.98 3.83
C ASN A 160 -19.82 5.88 2.64
N ALA A 161 -19.36 7.13 2.61
CA ALA A 161 -19.55 8.02 1.47
C ALA A 161 -18.80 7.53 0.22
N ALA A 162 -17.55 7.06 0.38
CA ALA A 162 -16.78 6.42 -0.69
C ALA A 162 -17.46 5.14 -1.19
N GLU A 163 -17.93 4.28 -0.27
CA GLU A 163 -18.60 3.02 -0.60
C GLU A 163 -19.90 3.22 -1.39
N LYS A 164 -20.69 4.25 -1.10
CA LYS A 164 -21.89 4.57 -1.88
C LYS A 164 -21.58 4.90 -3.35
N LEU A 165 -20.40 5.44 -3.64
CA LEU A 165 -19.99 5.81 -4.99
C LEU A 165 -19.49 4.61 -5.78
N SER A 166 -18.70 3.74 -5.16
CA SER A 166 -18.18 2.53 -5.80
C SER A 166 -17.99 1.40 -4.77
N PRO A 167 -19.03 0.59 -4.52
CA PRO A 167 -19.00 -0.43 -3.47
C PRO A 167 -17.95 -1.53 -3.68
N GLN A 168 -17.57 -1.77 -4.94
CA GLN A 168 -16.63 -2.82 -5.33
C GLN A 168 -15.24 -2.28 -5.66
N ASP A 169 -14.98 -1.00 -5.37
CA ASP A 169 -13.69 -0.38 -5.66
C ASP A 169 -12.54 -1.09 -4.94
N PRO A 170 -11.47 -1.50 -5.64
CA PRO A 170 -10.44 -2.34 -5.05
C PRO A 170 -9.60 -1.62 -3.99
N GLU A 171 -9.30 -0.33 -4.16
CA GLU A 171 -8.49 0.44 -3.22
C GLU A 171 -9.28 0.71 -1.94
N LEU A 172 -10.53 1.15 -2.07
CA LEU A 172 -11.46 1.33 -0.95
C LEU A 172 -11.61 0.05 -0.15
N ASN A 173 -11.91 -1.07 -0.82
CA ASN A 173 -12.14 -2.34 -0.15
C ASN A 173 -10.88 -2.90 0.52
N LEU A 174 -9.70 -2.59 -0.01
CA LEU A 174 -8.44 -2.88 0.65
C LEU A 174 -8.34 -2.08 1.96
N VAL A 175 -8.39 -0.76 1.89
CA VAL A 175 -8.18 0.11 3.06
C VAL A 175 -9.26 -0.12 4.12
N LYS A 176 -10.53 -0.12 3.72
CA LYS A 176 -11.67 -0.36 4.63
C LYS A 176 -11.57 -1.74 5.27
N GLY A 177 -11.31 -2.79 4.50
CA GLY A 177 -11.18 -4.15 5.04
C GLY A 177 -10.04 -4.29 6.05
N PHE A 178 -8.90 -3.64 5.80
CA PHE A 178 -7.79 -3.60 6.76
C PHE A 178 -8.17 -2.86 8.06
N MET A 179 -8.84 -1.70 7.95
CA MET A 179 -9.29 -0.94 9.13
C MET A 179 -10.33 -1.72 9.93
N ASP A 180 -11.32 -2.32 9.27
CA ASP A 180 -12.36 -3.13 9.90
C ASP A 180 -11.75 -4.31 10.67
N LEU A 181 -10.76 -5.02 10.10
CA LEU A 181 -10.05 -6.09 10.80
C LEU A 181 -9.27 -5.58 12.02
N MET A 182 -8.55 -4.47 11.87
CA MET A 182 -7.77 -3.89 12.98
C MET A 182 -8.67 -3.50 14.16
N LEU A 183 -9.84 -2.95 13.85
CA LEU A 183 -10.82 -2.53 14.85
C LEU A 183 -11.55 -3.73 15.45
N ALA A 184 -11.95 -4.72 14.65
CA ALA A 184 -12.72 -5.88 15.11
C ALA A 184 -12.00 -6.73 16.18
N VAL A 185 -10.66 -6.72 16.17
CA VAL A 185 -9.86 -7.41 17.20
C VAL A 185 -10.05 -6.78 18.59
N ASN A 186 -10.31 -5.47 18.67
CA ASN A 186 -10.32 -4.73 19.94
C ASN A 186 -11.67 -4.08 20.26
N LEU A 187 -12.56 -3.96 19.27
CA LEU A 187 -13.78 -3.15 19.34
C LEU A 187 -14.89 -3.83 18.53
N PRO A 188 -16.14 -3.88 19.03
CA PRO A 188 -17.26 -4.54 18.36
C PRO A 188 -17.86 -3.67 17.24
N PHE A 189 -17.02 -3.00 16.44
CA PHE A 189 -17.47 -2.11 15.36
C PHE A 189 -17.67 -2.82 14.02
N ALA A 190 -16.96 -3.91 13.80
CA ALA A 190 -17.00 -4.65 12.54
C ALA A 190 -16.98 -6.15 12.82
N ASN A 191 -17.67 -6.91 11.97
CA ASN A 191 -17.57 -8.35 11.95
C ASN A 191 -16.28 -8.73 11.19
N PRO A 192 -15.30 -9.42 11.82
CA PRO A 192 -14.08 -9.80 11.13
C PRO A 192 -14.32 -10.67 9.89
N ALA A 193 -15.40 -11.48 9.88
CA ALA A 193 -15.73 -12.31 8.73
C ALA A 193 -16.09 -11.47 7.49
N ASP A 194 -16.90 -10.42 7.67
CA ASP A 194 -17.30 -9.52 6.59
C ASP A 194 -16.09 -8.75 6.04
N ALA A 195 -15.16 -8.35 6.93
CA ALA A 195 -13.93 -7.68 6.54
C ALA A 195 -13.00 -8.62 5.74
N VAL A 196 -12.89 -9.90 6.13
CA VAL A 196 -12.15 -10.91 5.35
C VAL A 196 -12.80 -11.15 3.99
N GLU A 197 -14.13 -11.31 3.93
CA GLU A 197 -14.84 -11.52 2.67
C GLU A 197 -14.63 -10.33 1.73
N ARG A 198 -14.74 -9.11 2.25
CA ARG A 198 -14.47 -7.88 1.50
C ARG A 198 -13.08 -7.85 0.89
N LEU A 199 -12.05 -8.14 1.70
CA LEU A 199 -10.67 -8.21 1.23
C LEU A 199 -10.51 -9.28 0.15
N ASN A 200 -11.08 -10.47 0.39
CA ASN A 200 -10.94 -11.58 -0.54
C ASN A 200 -11.67 -11.34 -1.86
N LYS A 201 -12.81 -10.64 -1.85
CA LYS A 201 -13.63 -10.46 -3.06
C LYS A 201 -13.22 -9.25 -3.89
N TYR A 202 -12.92 -8.12 -3.26
CA TYR A 202 -12.79 -6.84 -3.99
C TYR A 202 -11.39 -6.23 -3.92
N ALA A 203 -10.64 -6.43 -2.83
CA ALA A 203 -9.41 -5.68 -2.58
C ALA A 203 -8.22 -6.06 -3.48
N GLN A 204 -7.62 -5.09 -4.18
CA GLN A 204 -6.38 -5.31 -4.94
C GLN A 204 -5.24 -4.47 -4.35
N PRO A 205 -3.97 -4.83 -4.63
CA PRO A 205 -3.53 -6.05 -5.31
C PRO A 205 -3.67 -7.29 -4.43
N ARG A 206 -3.89 -8.47 -5.05
CA ARG A 206 -4.17 -9.73 -4.34
C ARG A 206 -3.16 -10.08 -3.25
N TYR A 207 -1.86 -9.91 -3.50
CA TYR A 207 -0.84 -10.21 -2.50
C TYR A 207 -1.01 -9.40 -1.21
N LEU A 208 -1.48 -8.15 -1.32
CA LEU A 208 -1.69 -7.25 -0.20
C LEU A 208 -3.00 -7.57 0.52
N ALA A 209 -4.04 -7.95 -0.23
CA ALA A 209 -5.27 -8.47 0.36
C ALA A 209 -5.02 -9.76 1.16
N TYR A 210 -4.27 -10.71 0.60
CA TYR A 210 -3.88 -11.95 1.29
C TYR A 210 -3.06 -11.66 2.55
N ARG A 211 -2.10 -10.73 2.48
CA ARG A 211 -1.36 -10.27 3.67
C ARG A 211 -2.30 -9.72 4.75
N GLY A 212 -3.31 -8.93 4.37
CA GLY A 212 -4.28 -8.36 5.32
C GLY A 212 -5.16 -9.40 5.99
N ILE A 213 -5.69 -10.34 5.20
CA ILE A 213 -6.49 -11.46 5.72
C ILE A 213 -5.66 -12.32 6.68
N ALA A 214 -4.41 -12.62 6.31
CA ALA A 214 -3.49 -13.36 7.17
C ALA A 214 -3.24 -12.68 8.51
N ILE A 215 -3.02 -11.36 8.52
CA ILE A 215 -2.89 -10.56 9.75
C ILE A 215 -4.16 -10.66 10.59
N GLY A 216 -5.33 -10.48 9.97
CA GLY A 216 -6.63 -10.62 10.64
C GLY A 216 -6.79 -11.99 11.32
N TYR A 217 -6.56 -13.09 10.59
CA TYR A 217 -6.66 -14.42 11.18
C TYR A 217 -5.61 -14.70 12.26
N ARG A 218 -4.38 -14.18 12.14
CA ARG A 218 -3.35 -14.27 13.18
C ARG A 218 -3.83 -13.61 14.48
N ASP A 219 -4.45 -12.45 14.36
CA ASP A 219 -4.88 -11.62 15.50
C ASP A 219 -6.17 -12.17 16.12
N LEU A 220 -7.06 -12.77 15.33
CA LEU A 220 -8.23 -13.56 15.78
C LEU A 220 -7.87 -14.95 16.33
N ASN A 221 -6.58 -15.25 16.51
CA ASN A 221 -6.07 -16.52 16.99
C ASN A 221 -6.53 -17.75 16.17
N GLN A 222 -6.65 -17.59 14.85
CA GLN A 222 -6.93 -18.65 13.87
C GLN A 222 -5.69 -18.92 12.99
N PRO A 223 -4.60 -19.44 13.55
CA PRO A 223 -3.31 -19.47 12.86
C PRO A 223 -3.27 -20.42 11.65
N THR A 224 -4.11 -21.46 11.59
CA THR A 224 -4.20 -22.34 10.42
C THR A 224 -4.67 -21.58 9.17
N LYS A 225 -5.76 -20.80 9.28
CA LYS A 225 -6.24 -19.94 8.20
C LYS A 225 -5.23 -18.85 7.87
N ALA A 226 -4.60 -18.26 8.90
CA ALA A 226 -3.56 -17.26 8.68
C ALA A 226 -2.42 -17.82 7.80
N LEU A 227 -1.97 -19.05 8.06
CA LEU A 227 -0.89 -19.69 7.31
C LEU A 227 -1.23 -19.85 5.82
N GLU A 228 -2.46 -20.28 5.51
CA GLU A 228 -2.93 -20.43 4.13
C GLU A 228 -2.80 -19.13 3.34
N PHE A 229 -3.27 -18.02 3.91
CA PHE A 229 -3.21 -16.70 3.26
C PHE A 229 -1.80 -16.11 3.20
N VAL A 230 -0.96 -16.36 4.22
CA VAL A 230 0.47 -15.98 4.15
C VAL A 230 1.16 -16.72 3.00
N ASP A 231 0.88 -18.00 2.82
CA ASP A 231 1.47 -18.80 1.74
C ASP A 231 0.98 -18.35 0.37
N GLN A 232 -0.29 -17.95 0.24
CA GLN A 232 -0.79 -17.31 -0.98
C GLN A 232 -0.10 -15.98 -1.28
N ALA A 233 0.12 -15.13 -0.28
CA ALA A 233 0.85 -13.88 -0.45
C ALA A 233 2.30 -14.14 -0.90
N LEU A 234 2.99 -15.10 -0.27
CA LEU A 234 4.38 -15.49 -0.61
C LEU A 234 4.51 -16.10 -2.01
N LYS A 235 3.47 -16.74 -2.56
CA LYS A 235 3.51 -17.20 -3.96
C LYS A 235 3.63 -16.04 -4.95
N VAL A 236 3.06 -14.89 -4.63
CA VAL A 236 3.09 -13.69 -5.49
C VAL A 236 4.32 -12.83 -5.19
N THR A 237 4.69 -12.70 -3.91
CA THR A 237 5.85 -11.88 -3.47
C THR A 237 6.84 -12.72 -2.66
N PRO A 238 7.58 -13.65 -3.31
CA PRO A 238 8.34 -14.72 -2.64
C PRO A 238 9.51 -14.28 -1.78
N ASN A 239 9.92 -13.01 -1.84
CA ASN A 239 11.09 -12.47 -1.15
C ASN A 239 10.76 -11.32 -0.19
N ASN A 240 9.48 -11.12 0.14
CA ASN A 240 9.07 -10.03 1.01
C ASN A 240 9.35 -10.37 2.49
N PRO A 241 10.24 -9.63 3.19
CA PRO A 241 10.60 -9.92 4.57
C PRO A 241 9.45 -9.77 5.57
N ASP A 242 8.45 -8.94 5.28
CA ASP A 242 7.27 -8.81 6.13
C ASP A 242 6.43 -10.10 6.11
N LEU A 243 6.35 -10.77 4.95
CA LEU A 243 5.62 -12.03 4.83
C LEU A 243 6.37 -13.19 5.48
N TYR A 244 7.70 -13.20 5.42
CA TYR A 244 8.50 -14.15 6.19
C TYR A 244 8.28 -13.97 7.68
N TYR A 245 8.33 -12.73 8.16
CA TYR A 245 8.07 -12.44 9.55
C TYR A 245 6.64 -12.83 9.96
N LEU A 246 5.64 -12.48 9.16
CA LEU A 246 4.26 -12.88 9.40
C LEU A 246 4.09 -14.41 9.44
N LYS A 247 4.74 -15.15 8.54
CA LYS A 247 4.77 -16.62 8.57
C LYS A 247 5.38 -17.15 9.85
N ALA A 248 6.50 -16.58 10.28
CA ALA A 248 7.16 -16.96 11.53
C ALA A 248 6.22 -16.78 12.73
N GLN A 249 5.53 -15.63 12.84
CA GLN A 249 4.56 -15.37 13.90
C GLN A 249 3.39 -16.35 13.89
N VAL A 250 2.88 -16.68 12.71
CA VAL A 250 1.80 -17.66 12.55
C VAL A 250 2.25 -19.06 12.99
N LEU A 251 3.45 -19.50 12.58
CA LEU A 251 4.02 -20.78 12.98
C LEU A 251 4.25 -20.86 14.50
N VAL A 252 4.73 -19.78 15.13
CA VAL A 252 4.82 -19.67 16.59
C VAL A 252 3.45 -19.87 17.25
N LYS A 253 2.39 -19.24 16.72
CA LYS A 253 1.02 -19.42 17.22
C LYS A 253 0.48 -20.85 17.03
N GLN A 254 0.99 -21.60 16.06
CA GLN A 254 0.70 -23.04 15.91
C GLN A 254 1.54 -23.94 16.82
N GLY A 255 2.46 -23.38 17.63
CA GLY A 255 3.41 -24.15 18.44
C GLY A 255 4.60 -24.71 17.64
N LYS A 256 4.69 -24.42 16.34
CA LYS A 256 5.76 -24.85 15.44
C LYS A 256 7.00 -23.96 15.56
N ASN A 257 7.54 -23.89 16.78
CA ASN A 257 8.64 -22.98 17.12
C ASN A 257 9.89 -23.26 16.26
N GLN A 258 10.26 -24.53 16.06
CA GLN A 258 11.45 -24.90 15.28
C GLN A 258 11.35 -24.44 13.81
N GLU A 259 10.21 -24.69 13.16
CA GLU A 259 9.96 -24.26 11.77
C GLU A 259 9.98 -22.72 11.65
N SER A 260 9.46 -22.01 12.65
CA SER A 260 9.38 -20.55 12.62
C SER A 260 10.75 -19.85 12.61
N LEU A 261 11.78 -20.46 13.20
CA LEU A 261 13.13 -19.88 13.25
C LEU A 261 13.73 -19.65 11.86
N GLU A 262 13.43 -20.52 10.89
CA GLU A 262 13.89 -20.35 9.51
C GLU A 262 13.30 -19.07 8.89
N PHE A 263 12.02 -18.80 9.14
CA PHE A 263 11.34 -17.63 8.58
C PHE A 263 11.75 -16.33 9.29
N PHE A 264 12.01 -16.36 10.60
CA PHE A 264 12.67 -15.25 11.29
C PHE A 264 14.04 -14.95 10.68
N ARG A 265 14.85 -15.98 10.38
CA ARG A 265 16.15 -15.83 9.73
C ARG A 265 16.01 -15.21 8.34
N LYS A 266 15.11 -15.74 7.50
CA LYS A 266 14.84 -15.20 6.15
C LYS A 266 14.41 -13.73 6.16
N ALA A 267 13.61 -13.31 7.14
CA ALA A 267 13.25 -11.90 7.30
C ALA A 267 14.49 -11.04 7.66
N LEU A 268 15.32 -11.51 8.60
CA LEU A 268 16.53 -10.80 9.04
C LEU A 268 17.67 -10.83 8.00
N ASP A 269 17.69 -11.77 7.07
CA ASP A 269 18.61 -11.74 5.91
C ASP A 269 18.35 -10.50 5.02
N LYS A 270 17.18 -9.84 5.17
CA LYS A 270 16.83 -8.58 4.51
C LYS A 270 16.95 -7.37 5.43
N THR A 271 17.77 -7.42 6.47
CA THR A 271 17.97 -6.30 7.43
C THR A 271 18.27 -4.94 6.79
N ALA A 272 18.91 -4.89 5.61
CA ALA A 272 19.15 -3.62 4.90
C ALA A 272 17.85 -2.95 4.39
N GLN A 273 16.78 -3.71 4.20
CA GLN A 273 15.48 -3.24 3.70
C GLN A 273 14.57 -2.74 4.83
N LEU A 274 14.73 -3.29 6.04
CA LEU A 274 13.79 -3.13 7.15
C LEU A 274 14.09 -1.89 8.01
N PRO A 275 13.06 -1.22 8.58
CA PRO A 275 13.24 -0.20 9.61
C PRO A 275 13.86 -0.79 10.86
N ARG A 276 14.66 0.00 11.59
CA ARG A 276 15.37 -0.47 12.79
C ARG A 276 14.43 -1.12 13.81
N GLN A 277 13.30 -0.47 14.08
CA GLN A 277 12.29 -0.91 15.03
C GLN A 277 11.74 -2.30 14.66
N LEU A 278 11.47 -2.53 13.37
CA LEU A 278 10.99 -3.81 12.87
C LEU A 278 12.05 -4.90 12.97
N ARG A 279 13.31 -4.61 12.61
CA ARG A 279 14.43 -5.57 12.78
C ARG A 279 14.59 -5.99 14.23
N ASN A 280 14.54 -5.03 15.14
CA ASN A 280 14.68 -5.25 16.58
C ASN A 280 13.52 -6.09 17.11
N GLN A 281 12.30 -5.86 16.63
CA GLN A 281 11.14 -6.68 16.98
C GLN A 281 11.27 -8.13 16.46
N ILE A 282 11.69 -8.32 15.20
CA ILE A 282 11.89 -9.64 14.62
C ILE A 282 12.99 -10.41 15.37
N ALA A 283 14.11 -9.76 15.69
CA ALA A 283 15.21 -10.35 16.46
C ALA A 283 14.78 -10.74 17.88
N TYR A 284 14.00 -9.88 18.55
CA TYR A 284 13.42 -10.16 19.86
C TYR A 284 12.51 -11.39 19.82
N GLU A 285 11.57 -11.45 18.87
CA GLU A 285 10.63 -12.58 18.75
C GLU A 285 11.34 -13.89 18.37
N ARG A 286 12.39 -13.83 17.54
CA ARG A 286 13.25 -14.98 17.26
C ARG A 286 13.92 -15.49 18.53
N CYS A 287 14.57 -14.61 19.29
CA CYS A 287 15.24 -14.97 20.55
C CYS A 287 14.27 -15.57 21.57
N ARG A 288 13.06 -15.00 21.69
CA ARG A 288 11.99 -15.57 22.54
C ARG A 288 11.56 -16.95 22.09
N THR A 289 11.55 -17.20 20.78
CA THR A 289 11.20 -18.50 20.22
C THR A 289 12.30 -19.53 20.46
N GLU A 290 13.56 -19.15 20.32
CA GLU A 290 14.72 -19.99 20.70
C GLU A 290 14.66 -20.39 22.18
N PHE A 291 14.31 -19.45 23.07
CA PHE A 291 14.07 -19.73 24.49
C PHE A 291 12.97 -20.78 24.72
N ARG A 292 11.86 -20.72 23.96
CA ARG A 292 10.78 -21.72 24.08
C ARG A 292 11.25 -23.13 23.70
N ILE A 293 12.26 -23.25 22.84
CA ILE A 293 12.76 -24.54 22.34
C ILE A 293 13.72 -25.19 23.34
N ASP A 294 14.71 -24.43 23.85
CA ASP A 294 15.78 -25.02 24.65
C ASP A 294 15.83 -24.59 26.13
N GLN A 295 14.94 -23.67 26.55
CA GLN A 295 14.82 -23.17 27.92
C GLN A 295 16.10 -22.51 28.49
N LYS A 296 17.06 -22.13 27.64
CA LYS A 296 18.29 -21.47 28.10
C LYS A 296 18.07 -19.98 28.31
N GLU A 297 18.44 -19.46 29.49
CA GLU A 297 18.36 -18.03 29.78
C GLU A 297 19.06 -17.19 28.71
N ARG A 298 18.31 -16.25 28.11
CA ARG A 298 18.80 -15.30 27.12
C ARG A 298 18.27 -13.92 27.46
N ASN A 299 19.13 -12.92 27.37
CA ASN A 299 18.68 -11.54 27.44
C ASN A 299 18.18 -11.06 26.07
N CYS A 300 16.95 -11.42 25.70
CA CYS A 300 16.38 -10.99 24.42
C CYS A 300 16.16 -9.48 24.32
N SER A 301 16.20 -8.74 25.43
CA SER A 301 15.98 -7.28 25.44
C SER A 301 17.17 -6.47 24.89
N THR A 302 18.37 -7.05 24.80
CA THR A 302 19.54 -6.39 24.19
C THR A 302 19.39 -6.23 22.68
N GLU A 303 18.64 -7.12 22.03
CA GLU A 303 18.31 -7.04 20.60
C GLU A 303 17.39 -5.85 20.27
N LEU A 304 16.70 -5.27 21.28
CA LEU A 304 15.92 -4.03 21.10
C LEU A 304 16.79 -2.76 21.07
N LYS A 305 18.03 -2.83 21.58
CA LYS A 305 18.93 -1.68 21.78
C LYS A 305 20.01 -1.53 20.69
N LYS A 306 20.29 -2.59 19.93
CA LYS A 306 21.17 -2.54 18.75
C LYS A 306 20.45 -1.91 17.55
#